data_AF-A0A2L0ES70-F1
#
_entry.id   AF-A0A2L0ES70-F1
#
_cell.length_a   1.000
_cell.length_b   1.000
_cell.length_c   1.000
_cell.angle_alpha   90.00
_cell.angle_beta   90.00
_cell.angle_gamma   90.00
#
_symmetry.space_group_name_H-M   'P 1'
#
loop_
_entity.id
_entity.type
_entity.pdbx_description
1 polymer ?
#
loop_
_entity_poly.entity_id
_entity_poly.type
_entity_poly.pdbx_seq_one_letter_code
_entity_poly.pdbx_strand_id
1 'polypeptide(L)'
;MATPFDGGSREAGAPLALEEAEAEAPAAQTSEPPRVTLDDVLAEPAAPSAAPLPERQAQPLGVSVRTARVASVVGRRATILLRGAAGPVEAEIAPEVDPGVIADAHARGDAVLIELCEGEPPLVVAALTTQRPKALHLKAATITIEGEQELLLRSGRGAVRIREDGDIEVVGSRISAASRGLFRIVGRLLRLN
;
A
#
# COMPACT_ATOMS: atom_id res chain seq x y z
N MET A 1 -8.68 -16.39 -44.14
CA MET A 1 -8.19 -15.38 -45.11
C MET A 1 -7.82 -14.15 -44.32
N ALA A 2 -6.53 -13.88 -44.18
CA ALA A 2 -5.99 -12.80 -43.35
C ALA A 2 -5.46 -11.70 -44.28
N THR A 3 -5.83 -10.46 -44.01
CA THR A 3 -5.23 -9.27 -44.62
C THR A 3 -4.49 -8.51 -43.53
N PRO A 4 -3.17 -8.28 -43.64
CA PRO A 4 -2.47 -7.34 -42.79
C PRO A 4 -2.67 -5.92 -43.35
N PHE A 5 -3.09 -4.99 -42.50
CA PHE A 5 -3.11 -3.57 -42.82
C PHE A 5 -1.84 -2.95 -42.26
N ASP A 6 -1.02 -2.45 -43.19
CA ASP A 6 0.23 -1.74 -42.98
C ASP A 6 0.00 -0.28 -43.43
N GLY A 7 0.59 0.67 -42.71
CA GLY A 7 0.44 2.10 -42.98
C GLY A 7 0.68 2.88 -41.68
N GLY A 8 1.81 3.54 -41.45
CA GLY A 8 2.68 4.18 -42.43
C GLY A 8 2.62 5.68 -42.16
N SER A 9 3.63 6.14 -41.42
CA SER A 9 4.29 7.45 -41.44
C SER A 9 3.60 8.67 -42.04
N ARG A 10 3.73 9.81 -41.37
CA ARG A 10 4.30 11.08 -41.91
C ARG A 10 4.27 12.17 -40.84
N GLU A 11 5.44 12.75 -40.52
CA GLU A 11 5.86 14.13 -40.87
C GLU A 11 5.24 15.18 -39.93
N ALA A 12 5.85 16.30 -39.57
CA ALA A 12 7.15 16.92 -39.75
C ALA A 12 7.10 18.26 -38.97
N GLY A 13 8.24 18.93 -38.83
CA GLY A 13 8.31 20.38 -38.55
C GLY A 13 8.70 20.68 -37.10
N ALA A 14 9.99 20.76 -36.76
CA ALA A 14 10.96 21.84 -37.04
C ALA A 14 10.80 23.07 -36.12
N PRO A 15 11.93 23.70 -35.72
CA PRO A 15 12.07 24.43 -34.46
C PRO A 15 11.94 25.95 -34.64
N LEU A 16 11.58 26.67 -33.57
CA LEU A 16 11.72 28.12 -33.50
C LEU A 16 12.92 28.48 -32.62
N ALA A 17 13.91 29.04 -33.29
CA ALA A 17 15.02 29.81 -32.75
C ALA A 17 14.61 31.28 -32.56
N LEU A 18 15.49 32.02 -31.87
CA LEU A 18 15.57 33.47 -31.68
C LEU A 18 14.75 34.01 -30.50
N GLU A 19 15.41 34.49 -29.45
CA GLU A 19 15.96 35.85 -29.44
C GLU A 19 17.00 36.00 -28.33
N GLU A 20 18.18 36.46 -28.74
CA GLU A 20 19.24 36.96 -27.88
C GLU A 20 18.83 38.35 -27.36
N ALA A 21 18.80 38.51 -26.04
CA ALA A 21 18.74 39.81 -25.40
C ALA A 21 20.05 40.04 -24.64
N GLU A 22 20.94 40.80 -25.27
CA GLU A 22 22.09 41.45 -24.63
C GLU A 22 21.57 42.42 -23.54
N ALA A 23 21.97 42.16 -22.29
CA ALA A 23 21.83 43.12 -21.21
C ALA A 23 23.16 43.26 -20.48
N GLU A 24 23.83 44.35 -20.85
CA GLU A 24 24.86 45.14 -20.17
C GLU A 24 25.16 44.80 -18.71
N ALA A 25 26.44 44.47 -18.46
CA ALA A 25 27.02 44.12 -17.17
C ALA A 25 27.35 45.37 -16.32
N PRO A 26 27.04 45.37 -15.01
CA PRO A 26 27.78 46.18 -14.04
C PRO A 26 29.03 45.44 -13.58
N ALA A 27 30.17 46.13 -13.60
CA ALA A 27 31.48 45.65 -13.17
C ALA A 27 31.46 45.16 -11.71
N ALA A 28 31.42 43.83 -11.54
CA ALA A 28 31.59 43.18 -10.26
C ALA A 28 33.08 43.19 -9.88
N GLN A 29 33.37 43.74 -8.70
CA GLN A 29 34.67 43.66 -8.05
C GLN A 29 34.99 42.20 -7.78
N THR A 30 35.99 41.68 -8.47
CA THR A 30 36.51 40.32 -8.30
C THR A 30 37.23 40.23 -6.95
N SER A 31 36.48 39.99 -5.88
CA SER A 31 37.01 39.46 -4.63
C SER A 31 37.48 38.04 -4.93
N GLU A 32 38.81 37.82 -4.98
CA GLU A 32 39.37 36.49 -5.17
C GLU A 32 38.76 35.52 -4.14
N PRO A 33 38.16 34.41 -4.57
CA PRO A 33 37.68 33.39 -3.64
C PRO A 33 38.89 32.82 -2.88
N PRO A 34 38.80 32.61 -1.56
CA PRO A 34 39.86 31.98 -0.80
C PRO A 34 40.16 30.63 -1.47
N ARG A 35 41.40 30.46 -1.93
CA ARG A 35 41.85 29.20 -2.52
C ARG A 35 41.90 28.17 -1.40
N VAL A 36 40.81 27.42 -1.25
CA VAL A 36 40.76 26.21 -0.42
C VAL A 36 41.77 25.24 -1.01
N THR A 37 42.87 25.01 -0.31
CA THR A 37 43.88 24.05 -0.74
C THR A 37 43.38 22.63 -0.46
N LEU A 38 43.90 21.64 -1.18
CA LEU A 38 43.56 20.23 -0.93
C LEU A 38 43.89 19.82 0.52
N ASP A 39 44.88 20.47 1.13
CA ASP A 39 45.23 20.30 2.53
C ASP A 39 44.16 20.83 3.51
N ASP A 40 43.39 21.87 3.14
CA ASP A 40 42.29 22.39 3.97
C ASP A 40 41.06 21.48 3.98
N VAL A 41 40.85 20.70 2.91
CA VAL A 41 39.76 19.70 2.83
C VAL A 41 40.16 18.39 3.51
N LEU A 42 41.46 18.09 3.54
CA LEU A 42 42.02 16.90 4.19
C LEU A 42 42.36 17.13 5.68
N ALA A 43 42.29 18.37 6.16
CA ALA A 43 42.33 18.68 7.58
C ALA A 43 41.08 18.09 8.24
N GLU A 44 41.22 16.84 8.69
CA GLU A 44 40.22 16.10 9.45
C GLU A 44 39.81 16.98 10.66
N PRO A 45 38.59 17.54 10.68
CA PRO A 45 38.18 18.42 11.76
C PRO A 45 38.24 17.59 13.03
N ALA A 46 39.14 17.97 13.95
CA ALA A 46 39.33 17.30 15.22
C ALA A 46 37.95 17.06 15.83
N ALA A 47 37.53 15.79 15.83
CA ALA A 47 36.17 15.42 16.20
C ALA A 47 35.90 16.04 17.57
N PRO A 48 34.84 16.86 17.74
CA PRO A 48 34.50 17.36 19.06
C PRO A 48 34.34 16.14 19.94
N SER A 49 35.19 16.04 20.96
CA SER A 49 35.21 14.93 21.92
C SER A 49 33.78 14.65 22.33
N ALA A 50 33.21 13.57 21.80
CA ALA A 50 31.81 13.25 21.98
C ALA A 50 31.60 13.09 23.48
N ALA A 51 30.92 14.06 24.10
CA ALA A 51 30.45 13.91 25.46
C ALA A 51 29.67 12.58 25.49
N PRO A 52 29.94 11.69 26.45
CA PRO A 52 29.27 10.41 26.53
C PRO A 52 27.76 10.68 26.54
N LEU A 53 27.07 10.20 25.51
CA LEU A 53 25.62 10.23 25.46
C LEU A 53 25.12 9.62 26.78
N PRO A 54 24.18 10.26 27.50
CA PRO A 54 23.66 9.69 28.73
C PRO A 54 23.19 8.27 28.42
N GLU A 55 23.70 7.30 29.18
CA GLU A 55 23.32 5.90 29.04
C GLU A 55 21.80 5.81 29.15
N ARG A 56 21.16 5.56 28.02
CA ARG A 56 19.72 5.33 27.97
C ARG A 56 19.48 4.00 28.67
N GLN A 57 19.19 4.04 29.96
CA GLN A 57 18.73 2.87 30.69
C GLN A 57 17.49 2.34 29.97
N ALA A 58 17.67 1.23 29.25
CA ALA A 58 16.59 0.51 28.62
C ALA A 58 15.66 0.04 29.74
N GLN A 59 14.54 0.74 29.95
CA GLN A 59 13.49 0.21 30.79
C GLN A 59 13.07 -1.14 30.21
N PRO A 60 12.99 -2.20 31.03
CA PRO A 60 12.46 -3.46 30.55
C PRO A 60 11.02 -3.19 30.15
N LEU A 61 10.76 -3.14 28.84
CA LEU A 61 9.41 -3.18 28.33
C LEU A 61 8.90 -4.58 28.67
N GLY A 62 8.18 -4.70 29.80
CA GLY A 62 7.58 -5.96 30.26
C GLY A 62 6.51 -6.53 29.31
N VAL A 63 6.33 -5.87 28.16
CA VAL A 63 5.44 -6.27 27.08
C VAL A 63 6.29 -6.85 25.96
N SER A 64 6.04 -8.12 25.62
CA SER A 64 6.64 -8.75 24.43
C SER A 64 5.55 -9.19 23.47
N VAL A 65 5.79 -9.00 22.17
CA VAL A 65 4.88 -9.44 21.11
C VAL A 65 5.37 -10.77 20.56
N ARG A 66 4.49 -11.77 20.47
CA ARG A 66 4.80 -13.10 19.91
C ARG A 66 3.72 -13.56 18.95
N THR A 67 4.01 -14.65 18.25
CA THR A 67 3.01 -15.34 17.41
C THR A 67 2.55 -16.63 18.07
N ALA A 68 1.27 -16.95 17.97
CA ALA A 68 0.70 -18.22 18.40
C ALA A 68 -0.24 -18.79 17.35
N ARG A 69 -0.66 -20.05 17.50
CA ARG A 69 -1.77 -20.64 16.74
C ARG A 69 -3.01 -20.71 17.60
N VAL A 70 -4.19 -20.52 17.02
CA VAL A 70 -5.45 -20.63 17.75
C VAL A 70 -5.92 -22.09 17.75
N ALA A 71 -6.16 -22.64 18.93
CA ALA A 71 -6.72 -23.98 19.12
C ALA A 71 -8.25 -23.98 19.21
N SER A 72 -8.85 -22.96 19.83
CA SER A 72 -10.30 -22.76 19.90
C SER A 72 -10.64 -21.31 20.23
N VAL A 73 -11.88 -20.90 19.93
CA VAL A 73 -12.41 -19.56 20.23
C VAL A 73 -13.82 -19.71 20.83
N VAL A 74 -14.06 -19.08 21.98
CA VAL A 74 -15.37 -19.03 22.64
C VAL A 74 -15.62 -17.60 23.13
N GLY A 75 -16.54 -16.89 22.48
CA GLY A 75 -16.80 -15.49 22.78
C GLY A 75 -15.54 -14.64 22.59
N ARG A 76 -15.08 -13.96 23.65
CA ARG A 76 -13.85 -13.14 23.65
C ARG A 76 -12.62 -13.87 24.22
N ARG A 77 -12.69 -15.17 24.41
CA ARG A 77 -11.57 -15.99 24.90
C ARG A 77 -11.10 -16.94 23.82
N ALA A 78 -9.79 -17.10 23.72
CA ALA A 78 -9.16 -18.03 22.80
C ALA A 78 -8.23 -18.96 23.57
N THR A 79 -8.20 -20.23 23.20
CA THR A 79 -7.12 -21.13 23.61
C THR A 79 -6.06 -21.10 22.52
N ILE A 80 -4.81 -20.79 22.89
CA ILE A 80 -3.71 -20.64 21.94
C ILE A 80 -2.59 -21.65 22.20
N LEU A 81 -1.88 -22.02 21.13
CA LEU A 81 -0.66 -22.81 21.16
C LEU A 81 0.51 -21.86 20.93
N LEU A 82 1.13 -21.42 22.03
CA LEU A 82 2.30 -20.58 22.02
C LEU A 82 3.57 -21.42 21.85
N ARG A 83 4.43 -21.05 20.90
CA ARG A 83 5.71 -21.75 20.70
C ARG A 83 6.58 -21.63 21.95
N GLY A 84 7.00 -22.78 22.48
CA GLY A 84 7.82 -22.87 23.68
C GLY A 84 7.03 -23.01 24.99
N ALA A 85 5.69 -22.90 24.95
CA ALA A 85 4.86 -23.28 26.10
C ALA A 85 4.68 -24.81 26.15
N ALA A 86 4.52 -25.36 27.35
CA ALA A 86 4.33 -26.80 27.57
C ALA A 86 2.94 -27.31 27.13
N GLY A 87 1.99 -26.41 26.86
CA GLY A 87 0.63 -26.76 26.49
C GLY A 87 -0.18 -25.55 26.02
N PRO A 88 -1.49 -25.76 25.79
CA PRO A 88 -2.39 -24.68 25.43
C PRO A 88 -2.49 -23.65 26.55
N VAL A 89 -2.52 -22.37 26.17
CA VAL A 89 -2.63 -21.23 27.09
C VAL A 89 -3.94 -20.51 26.79
N GLU A 90 -4.66 -20.12 27.83
CA GLU A 90 -5.85 -19.27 27.68
C GLU A 90 -5.41 -17.83 27.42
N ALA A 91 -6.03 -17.18 26.43
CA ALA A 91 -5.74 -15.83 26.01
C ALA A 91 -7.05 -15.04 25.86
N GLU A 92 -6.99 -13.75 26.14
CA GLU A 92 -8.09 -12.81 25.91
C GLU A 92 -7.97 -12.18 24.53
N ILE A 93 -9.09 -11.88 23.86
CA ILE A 93 -9.09 -11.16 22.59
C ILE A 93 -9.25 -9.67 22.87
N ALA A 94 -8.27 -8.85 22.45
CA ALA A 94 -8.26 -7.40 22.64
C ALA A 94 -9.55 -6.74 22.13
N PRO A 95 -10.15 -5.79 22.86
CA PRO A 95 -11.48 -5.23 22.57
C PRO A 95 -11.64 -4.71 21.14
N GLU A 96 -10.57 -4.18 20.56
CA GLU A 96 -10.47 -3.64 19.20
C GLU A 96 -10.53 -4.73 18.11
N VAL A 97 -10.27 -5.98 18.49
CA VAL A 97 -10.28 -7.14 17.60
C VAL A 97 -11.65 -7.81 17.66
N ASP A 98 -12.29 -7.94 16.50
CA ASP A 98 -13.52 -8.72 16.35
C ASP A 98 -13.20 -10.22 16.55
N PRO A 99 -13.88 -10.93 17.48
CA PRO A 99 -13.69 -12.37 17.68
C PRO A 99 -13.89 -13.22 16.42
N GLY A 100 -14.73 -12.78 15.49
CA GLY A 100 -14.95 -13.40 14.19
C GLY A 100 -13.67 -13.46 13.35
N VAL A 101 -12.80 -12.45 13.42
CA VAL A 101 -11.50 -12.44 12.73
C VAL A 101 -10.57 -13.53 13.28
N ILE A 102 -10.60 -13.76 14.59
CA ILE A 102 -9.80 -14.80 15.25
C ILE A 102 -10.38 -16.20 14.97
N ALA A 103 -11.71 -16.34 14.96
CA ALA A 103 -12.37 -17.58 14.57
C ALA A 103 -12.06 -17.97 13.11
N ASP A 104 -12.04 -16.98 12.21
CA ASP A 104 -11.64 -17.13 10.83
C ASP A 104 -10.17 -17.55 10.69
N ALA A 105 -9.27 -16.95 11.48
CA ALA A 105 -7.86 -17.33 11.53
C ALA A 105 -7.69 -18.78 12.02
N HIS A 106 -8.45 -19.20 13.04
CA HIS A 106 -8.49 -20.58 13.50
C HIS A 106 -8.95 -21.54 12.40
N ALA A 107 -10.05 -21.23 11.71
CA ALA A 107 -10.61 -22.06 10.64
C ALA A 107 -9.63 -22.25 9.47
N ARG A 108 -8.78 -21.25 9.18
CA ARG A 108 -7.75 -21.32 8.15
C ARG A 108 -6.42 -21.91 8.62
N GLY A 109 -6.24 -22.09 9.94
CA GLY A 109 -4.95 -22.48 10.51
C GLY A 109 -3.89 -21.37 10.41
N ASP A 110 -4.32 -20.11 10.40
CA ASP A 110 -3.45 -18.93 10.42
C ASP A 110 -2.84 -18.72 11.82
N ALA A 111 -1.76 -17.93 11.88
CA ALA A 111 -1.18 -17.50 13.15
C ALA A 111 -1.90 -16.25 13.67
N VAL A 112 -1.78 -15.98 14.96
CA VAL A 112 -2.24 -14.74 15.59
C VAL A 112 -1.06 -14.05 16.28
N LEU A 113 -1.13 -12.73 16.36
CA LEU A 113 -0.21 -11.90 17.12
C LEU A 113 -0.75 -11.78 18.54
N ILE A 114 0.12 -12.01 19.52
CA ILE A 114 -0.22 -11.92 20.93
C ILE A 114 0.74 -10.97 21.65
N GLU A 115 0.22 -10.22 22.60
CA GLU A 115 0.98 -9.47 23.59
C GLU A 115 1.07 -10.28 24.87
N LEU A 116 2.28 -10.32 25.43
CA LEU A 116 2.59 -10.97 26.69
C LEU A 116 3.08 -9.90 27.65
N CYS A 117 2.26 -9.62 28.66
CA CYS A 117 2.59 -8.74 29.78
C CYS A 117 2.86 -9.59 31.02
N GLU A 118 3.87 -9.25 31.81
CA GLU A 118 4.17 -9.96 33.05
C GLU A 118 3.00 -9.84 34.05
N GLY A 119 2.52 -10.99 34.57
CA GLY A 119 1.42 -11.03 35.53
C GLY A 119 0.01 -10.97 34.93
N GLU A 120 -0.11 -10.81 33.61
CA GLU A 120 -1.40 -10.74 32.90
C GLU A 120 -1.58 -11.94 31.95
N PRO A 121 -2.83 -12.33 31.64
CA PRO A 121 -3.08 -13.33 30.61
C PRO A 121 -2.63 -12.81 29.23
N PRO A 122 -2.16 -13.68 28.31
CA PRO A 122 -1.84 -13.29 26.95
C PRO A 122 -3.03 -12.60 26.26
N LEU A 123 -2.74 -11.53 25.52
CA LEU A 123 -3.74 -10.74 24.80
C LEU A 123 -3.57 -10.94 23.28
N VAL A 124 -4.61 -11.40 22.60
CA VAL A 124 -4.63 -11.55 21.13
C VAL A 124 -4.98 -10.20 20.50
N VAL A 125 -4.04 -9.62 19.76
CA VAL A 125 -4.16 -8.25 19.20
C VAL A 125 -4.32 -8.22 17.68
N ALA A 126 -4.01 -9.32 16.97
CA ALA A 126 -4.23 -9.41 15.52
C ALA A 126 -4.25 -10.85 15.01
N ALA A 127 -4.86 -11.05 13.83
CA ALA A 127 -4.68 -12.25 13.03
C ALA A 127 -3.61 -12.03 11.93
N LEU A 128 -2.75 -13.02 11.71
CA LEU A 128 -1.68 -12.99 10.72
C LEU A 128 -2.04 -13.87 9.53
N THR A 129 -2.30 -13.24 8.37
CA THR A 129 -2.47 -13.97 7.11
C THR A 129 -1.10 -14.13 6.45
N THR A 130 -0.63 -15.37 6.33
CA THR A 130 0.71 -15.66 5.73
C THR A 130 0.63 -16.17 4.29
N GLN A 131 -0.56 -16.51 3.81
CA GLN A 131 -0.78 -17.01 2.46
C GLN A 131 -1.48 -15.95 1.61
N ARG A 132 -1.12 -15.87 0.33
CA ARG A 132 -1.85 -15.05 -0.63
C ARG A 132 -3.26 -15.67 -0.83
N PRO A 133 -4.35 -14.93 -0.55
CA PRO A 133 -5.69 -15.47 -0.75
C PRO A 133 -5.94 -15.75 -2.24
N LYS A 134 -6.46 -16.94 -2.56
CA LYS A 134 -6.90 -17.28 -3.93
C LYS A 134 -8.23 -16.63 -4.29
N ALA A 135 -9.05 -16.34 -3.28
CA ALA A 135 -10.33 -15.67 -3.40
C ALA A 135 -10.52 -14.75 -2.19
N LEU A 136 -11.15 -13.60 -2.41
CA LEU A 136 -11.50 -12.63 -1.37
C LEU A 136 -13.03 -12.56 -1.27
N HIS A 137 -13.56 -12.90 -0.10
CA HIS A 137 -14.99 -12.78 0.20
C HIS A 137 -15.20 -11.61 1.16
N LEU A 138 -15.80 -10.53 0.66
CA LEU A 138 -16.11 -9.35 1.46
C LEU A 138 -17.58 -9.41 1.89
N LYS A 139 -17.82 -9.45 3.20
CA LYS A 139 -19.14 -9.25 3.81
C LYS A 139 -19.15 -7.90 4.50
N ALA A 140 -19.75 -6.91 3.87
CA ALA A 140 -19.83 -5.57 4.40
C ALA A 140 -21.19 -4.96 4.04
N ALA A 141 -21.63 -4.00 4.86
CA ALA A 141 -22.81 -3.20 4.53
C ALA A 141 -22.55 -2.32 3.29
N THR A 142 -21.33 -1.79 3.17
CA THR A 142 -20.89 -0.94 2.07
C THR A 142 -19.45 -1.31 1.68
N ILE A 143 -19.15 -1.31 0.38
CA ILE A 143 -17.79 -1.47 -0.16
C ILE A 143 -17.50 -0.24 -1.01
N THR A 144 -16.49 0.53 -0.62
CA THR A 144 -15.97 1.68 -1.38
C THR A 144 -14.63 1.31 -1.99
N ILE A 145 -14.48 1.50 -3.31
CA ILE A 145 -13.23 1.27 -4.04
C ILE A 145 -12.87 2.58 -4.73
N GLU A 146 -11.73 3.16 -4.37
CA GLU A 146 -11.23 4.42 -4.90
C GLU A 146 -9.95 4.14 -5.71
N GLY A 147 -9.87 4.72 -6.90
CA GLY A 147 -8.69 4.70 -7.74
C GLY A 147 -8.41 6.13 -8.19
N GLU A 148 -7.16 6.58 -8.05
CA GLU A 148 -6.78 7.96 -8.38
C GLU A 148 -6.82 8.22 -9.89
N GLN A 149 -6.35 7.27 -10.69
CA GLN A 149 -6.21 7.43 -12.15
C GLN A 149 -7.10 6.45 -12.94
N GLU A 150 -7.18 5.21 -12.48
CA GLU A 150 -7.88 4.13 -13.19
C GLU A 150 -8.41 3.08 -12.21
N LEU A 151 -9.63 2.61 -12.45
CA LEU A 151 -10.20 1.40 -11.84
C LEU A 151 -10.45 0.34 -12.92
N LEU A 152 -9.72 -0.77 -12.87
CA LEU A 152 -9.85 -1.91 -13.79
C LEU A 152 -10.36 -3.16 -13.07
N LEU A 153 -11.55 -3.62 -13.45
CA LEU A 153 -12.17 -4.85 -12.97
C LEU A 153 -12.14 -5.90 -14.10
N ARG A 154 -11.34 -6.96 -13.93
CA ARG A 154 -11.16 -7.99 -14.96
C ARG A 154 -11.62 -9.37 -14.49
N SER A 155 -12.32 -10.09 -15.36
CA SER A 155 -12.68 -11.50 -15.16
C SER A 155 -12.57 -12.28 -16.48
N GLY A 156 -11.52 -13.09 -16.59
CA GLY A 156 -11.22 -13.87 -17.81
C GLY A 156 -11.02 -12.97 -19.04
N ARG A 157 -12.01 -13.01 -19.96
CA ARG A 157 -12.08 -12.20 -21.19
C ARG A 157 -12.92 -10.93 -21.05
N GLY A 158 -13.63 -10.75 -19.95
CA GLY A 158 -14.41 -9.56 -19.67
C GLY A 158 -13.62 -8.55 -18.83
N ALA A 159 -13.85 -7.26 -19.08
CA ALA A 159 -13.28 -6.18 -18.29
C ALA A 159 -14.23 -4.98 -18.23
N VAL A 160 -14.20 -4.27 -17.10
CA VAL A 160 -14.76 -2.93 -16.93
C VAL A 160 -13.62 -2.03 -16.50
N ARG A 161 -13.41 -0.93 -17.23
CA ARG A 161 -12.40 0.07 -16.93
C ARG A 161 -13.06 1.43 -16.75
N ILE A 162 -12.70 2.14 -15.69
CA ILE A 162 -13.13 3.52 -15.40
C ILE A 162 -11.86 4.36 -15.27
N ARG A 163 -11.75 5.43 -16.04
CA ARG A 163 -10.61 6.35 -16.02
C ARG A 163 -10.94 7.66 -15.32
N GLU A 164 -9.91 8.41 -14.95
CA GLU A 164 -10.02 9.73 -14.32
C GLU A 164 -10.74 10.79 -15.16
N ASP A 165 -10.71 10.69 -16.49
CA ASP A 165 -11.41 11.57 -17.42
C ASP A 165 -12.92 11.27 -17.53
N GLY A 166 -13.39 10.24 -16.82
CA GLY A 166 -14.77 9.78 -16.83
C GLY A 166 -15.09 8.77 -17.93
N ASP A 167 -14.09 8.35 -18.73
CA ASP A 167 -14.29 7.30 -19.73
C ASP A 167 -14.54 5.95 -19.05
N ILE A 168 -15.65 5.31 -19.44
CA ILE A 168 -16.02 3.97 -19.00
C ILE A 168 -15.98 3.04 -20.20
N GLU A 169 -15.11 2.05 -20.15
CA GLU A 169 -14.99 1.01 -21.16
C GLU A 169 -15.48 -0.33 -20.61
N VAL A 170 -16.38 -0.99 -21.34
CA VAL A 170 -16.87 -2.33 -21.00
C VAL A 170 -16.56 -3.27 -22.16
N VAL A 171 -15.73 -4.28 -21.90
CA VAL A 171 -15.33 -5.30 -22.86
C VAL A 171 -15.90 -6.64 -22.43
N GLY A 172 -16.60 -7.34 -23.33
CA GLY A 172 -17.12 -8.68 -23.04
C GLY A 172 -17.81 -9.30 -24.25
N SER A 173 -18.07 -10.62 -24.18
CA SER A 173 -18.79 -11.35 -25.22
C SER A 173 -20.29 -11.06 -25.23
N ARG A 174 -20.84 -10.65 -24.08
CA ARG A 174 -22.25 -10.27 -23.90
C ARG A 174 -22.34 -9.23 -22.80
N ILE A 175 -23.02 -8.13 -23.08
CA ILE A 175 -23.37 -7.12 -22.08
C ILE A 175 -24.86 -7.27 -21.81
N SER A 176 -25.22 -7.55 -20.55
CA SER A 176 -26.61 -7.65 -20.12
C SER A 176 -26.83 -6.62 -19.02
N ALA A 177 -27.73 -5.67 -19.27
CA ALA A 177 -28.16 -4.70 -18.27
C ALA A 177 -29.63 -4.96 -17.95
N ALA A 178 -29.95 -5.10 -16.67
CA ALA A 178 -31.32 -5.22 -16.18
C ALA A 178 -31.52 -4.20 -15.06
N SER A 179 -32.61 -3.46 -15.11
CA SER A 179 -33.02 -2.52 -14.08
C SER A 179 -34.45 -2.82 -13.66
N ARG A 180 -34.76 -2.67 -12.36
CA ARG A 180 -36.14 -2.77 -11.84
C ARG A 180 -36.95 -1.49 -12.04
N GLY A 181 -36.32 -0.42 -12.55
CA GLY A 181 -36.94 0.87 -12.84
C GLY A 181 -36.62 1.35 -14.25
N LEU A 182 -36.80 2.65 -14.48
CA LEU A 182 -36.49 3.27 -15.77
C LEU A 182 -34.97 3.29 -16.00
N PHE A 183 -34.53 2.70 -17.11
CA PHE A 183 -33.15 2.80 -17.58
C PHE A 183 -33.07 3.91 -18.64
N ARG A 184 -32.16 4.87 -18.46
CA ARG A 184 -31.92 5.97 -19.40
C ARG A 184 -30.46 5.95 -19.82
N ILE A 185 -30.23 6.07 -21.12
CA ILE A 185 -28.91 6.33 -21.70
C ILE A 185 -28.91 7.80 -22.10
N VAL A 186 -27.97 8.57 -21.57
CA VAL A 186 -27.81 9.99 -21.88
C VAL A 186 -26.41 10.19 -22.46
N GLY A 187 -26.35 10.79 -23.64
CA GLY A 187 -25.09 11.06 -24.35
C GLY A 187 -25.34 11.89 -25.61
N ARG A 188 -24.27 12.43 -26.19
CA ARG A 188 -24.36 13.24 -27.43
C ARG A 188 -24.67 12.38 -28.66
N LEU A 189 -24.07 11.18 -28.73
CA LEU A 189 -24.20 10.25 -29.84
C LEU A 189 -24.24 8.82 -29.27
N LEU A 190 -25.25 8.05 -29.66
CA LEU A 190 -25.30 6.61 -29.39
C LEU A 190 -25.16 5.87 -30.73
N ARG A 191 -24.06 5.12 -30.87
CA ARG A 191 -23.87 4.21 -32.01
C ARG A 191 -24.16 2.78 -31.57
N LEU A 192 -25.23 2.21 -32.10
CA LEU A 192 -25.55 0.80 -31.99
C LEU A 192 -25.23 0.17 -33.35
N ASN A 193 -24.36 -0.84 -33.35
CA ASN A 193 -24.10 -1.66 -34.55
C ASN A 193 -24.80 -3.01 -34.40
#